data_AF-A0A7Y5LAL8-F1
#
_entry.id   AF-A0A7Y5LAL8-F1
#
_cell.length_a   1.000
_cell.length_b   1.000
_cell.length_c   1.000
_cell.angle_alpha   90.00
_cell.angle_beta   90.00
_cell.angle_gamma   90.00
#
_symmetry.space_group_name_H-M   'P 1'
#
loop_
_entity.id
_entity.type
_entity.pdbx_description
1 polymer ?
#
loop_
_entity_poly.entity_id
_entity_poly.type
_entity_poly.pdbx_seq_one_letter_code
_entity_poly.pdbx_strand_id
1 'polypeptide(L)'
;KMTHELMFTPDGTLAKWGRRLCQHAHDPSEGPGLMRLAERWSKMVLFDCRDCGDCSLPEIAYLCPESQCAKNQRNGPCGGTKDGLCEVDGFGDCIWLRAYERLKHDAKELELLRHVPVLQDQALRGTSSWANNWLGRDHAAKTVDQICTSEVKKRNAEEHELQLTP
;
A
#
# COMPACT_ATOMS: atom_id res chain seq x y z
N LYS A 1 -1.00 13.89 13.26
CA LYS A 1 -0.76 12.56 13.87
C LYS A 1 -2.07 11.79 14.13
N MET A 2 -3.13 12.38 14.71
CA MET A 2 -4.40 11.64 14.98
C MET A 2 -5.32 11.36 13.78
N THR A 3 -5.34 12.20 12.75
CA THR A 3 -6.31 12.09 11.64
C THR A 3 -6.08 10.85 10.75
N HIS A 4 -4.83 10.41 10.61
CA HIS A 4 -4.47 9.23 9.81
C HIS A 4 -4.82 7.92 10.56
N GLU A 5 -4.54 7.86 11.86
CA GLU A 5 -4.87 6.70 12.70
C GLU A 5 -6.38 6.49 12.78
N LEU A 6 -7.19 7.53 12.94
CA LEU A 6 -8.66 7.40 13.03
C LEU A 6 -9.32 6.94 11.72
N MET A 7 -8.70 7.23 10.57
CA MET A 7 -9.25 6.92 9.25
C MET A 7 -8.85 5.55 8.73
N PHE A 8 -7.62 5.09 9.06
CA PHE A 8 -7.04 3.89 8.46
C PHE A 8 -6.69 2.79 9.46
N THR A 9 -6.98 2.95 10.76
CA THR A 9 -6.97 1.81 11.69
C THR A 9 -8.23 0.96 11.50
N PRO A 10 -8.12 -0.38 11.44
CA PRO A 10 -9.26 -1.28 11.23
C PRO A 10 -10.38 -1.12 12.27
N ASP A 11 -10.03 -0.70 13.49
CA ASP A 11 -10.97 -0.57 14.61
C ASP A 11 -11.60 0.83 14.76
N GLY A 12 -11.17 1.81 13.97
CA GLY A 12 -11.68 3.17 13.98
C GLY A 12 -13.16 3.27 13.59
N THR A 13 -13.91 4.15 14.25
CA THR A 13 -15.32 4.41 13.94
C THR A 13 -15.52 4.90 12.49
N LEU A 14 -14.55 5.69 11.98
CA LEU A 14 -14.55 6.16 10.61
C LEU A 14 -14.30 5.03 9.60
N ALA A 15 -13.39 4.09 9.91
CA ALA A 15 -13.12 2.91 9.09
C ALA A 15 -14.36 1.99 8.98
N LYS A 16 -15.12 1.83 10.07
CA LYS A 16 -16.39 1.06 10.06
C LYS A 16 -17.45 1.70 9.17
N TRP A 17 -17.55 3.03 9.19
CA TRP A 17 -18.43 3.78 8.30
C TRP A 17 -17.98 3.70 6.84
N GLY A 18 -16.68 3.88 6.59
CA GLY A 18 -16.07 3.74 5.27
C GLY A 18 -16.33 2.36 4.67
N ARG A 19 -16.13 1.30 5.46
CA ARG A 19 -16.46 -0.09 5.08
C ARG A 19 -17.92 -0.24 4.68
N ARG A 20 -18.86 0.27 5.48
CA ARG A 20 -20.30 0.18 5.16
C ARG A 20 -20.64 0.89 3.86
N LEU A 21 -20.08 2.08 3.63
CA LEU A 21 -20.29 2.85 2.41
C LEU A 21 -19.72 2.13 1.18
N CYS A 22 -18.51 1.57 1.28
CA CYS A 22 -17.91 0.80 0.18
C CYS A 22 -18.67 -0.50 -0.09
N GLN A 23 -19.19 -1.20 0.93
CA GLN A 23 -19.97 -2.42 0.76
C GLN A 23 -21.30 -2.20 0.02
N HIS A 24 -21.90 -1.01 0.16
CA HIS A 24 -23.16 -0.66 -0.50
C HIS A 24 -22.96 0.11 -1.82
N ALA A 25 -21.72 0.32 -2.25
CA ALA A 25 -21.42 0.95 -3.52
C ALA A 25 -21.71 -0.01 -4.69
N HIS A 26 -21.92 0.56 -5.88
CA HIS A 26 -22.12 -0.21 -7.11
C HIS A 26 -20.93 -1.12 -7.42
N ASP A 27 -19.70 -0.64 -7.17
CA ASP A 27 -18.48 -1.44 -7.16
C ASP A 27 -17.77 -1.30 -5.79
N PRO A 28 -17.71 -2.37 -4.99
CA PRO A 28 -17.04 -2.35 -3.70
C PRO A 28 -15.53 -2.07 -3.77
N SER A 29 -14.86 -2.39 -4.88
CA SER A 29 -13.42 -2.14 -5.07
C SER A 29 -13.09 -0.67 -5.36
N GLU A 30 -14.04 0.08 -5.91
CA GLU A 30 -13.88 1.50 -6.19
C GLU A 30 -14.50 2.39 -5.11
N GLY A 31 -15.51 1.88 -4.40
CA GLY A 31 -16.31 2.65 -3.46
C GLY A 31 -17.22 3.67 -4.17
N PRO A 32 -17.82 4.61 -3.44
CA PRO A 32 -18.63 5.67 -4.04
C PRO A 32 -17.81 6.53 -5.03
N GLY A 33 -18.34 6.80 -6.23
CA GLY A 33 -17.57 7.48 -7.29
C GLY A 33 -16.98 8.85 -6.90
N LEU A 34 -17.68 9.64 -6.08
CA LEU A 34 -17.15 10.90 -5.53
C LEU A 34 -15.94 10.67 -4.63
N MET A 35 -15.98 9.62 -3.79
CA MET A 35 -14.87 9.24 -2.93
C MET A 35 -13.68 8.77 -3.76
N ARG A 36 -13.91 7.94 -4.78
CA ARG A 36 -12.84 7.50 -5.69
C ARG A 36 -12.18 8.68 -6.39
N LEU A 37 -12.96 9.63 -6.88
CA LEU A 37 -12.44 10.83 -7.52
C LEU A 37 -11.61 11.67 -6.54
N ALA A 38 -12.12 11.89 -5.33
CA ALA A 38 -11.43 12.64 -4.29
C ALA A 38 -10.11 11.97 -3.89
N GLU A 39 -10.10 10.65 -3.70
CA GLU A 39 -8.90 9.87 -3.41
C GLU A 39 -7.87 10.02 -4.54
N ARG A 40 -8.26 9.70 -5.76
CA ARG A 40 -7.35 9.68 -6.92
C ARG A 40 -6.77 11.07 -7.18
N TRP A 41 -7.61 12.10 -7.12
CA TRP A 41 -7.17 13.48 -7.33
C TRP A 41 -6.25 13.97 -6.22
N SER A 42 -6.64 13.81 -4.95
CA SER A 42 -5.82 14.24 -3.82
C SER A 42 -4.47 13.53 -3.80
N LYS A 43 -4.43 12.21 -4.04
CA LYS A 43 -3.17 11.45 -4.04
C LYS A 43 -2.30 11.74 -5.25
N MET A 44 -2.89 12.01 -6.42
CA MET A 44 -2.14 12.46 -7.59
C MET A 44 -1.46 13.81 -7.31
N VAL A 45 -2.23 14.82 -6.87
CA VAL A 45 -1.74 16.18 -6.67
C VAL A 45 -0.71 16.26 -5.54
N LEU A 46 -0.92 15.52 -4.44
CA LEU A 46 -0.06 15.63 -3.26
C LEU A 46 1.17 14.71 -3.31
N PHE A 47 1.08 13.54 -3.96
CA PHE A 47 2.10 12.48 -3.85
C PHE A 47 2.57 11.90 -5.20
N ASP A 48 2.07 12.43 -6.32
CA ASP A 48 2.26 11.88 -7.67
C ASP A 48 1.86 10.40 -7.75
N CYS A 49 0.73 10.04 -7.12
CA CYS A 49 0.28 8.65 -7.00
C CYS A 49 -0.11 8.04 -8.36
N ARG A 50 0.27 6.78 -8.58
CA ARG A 50 -0.04 5.98 -9.79
C ARG A 50 -1.16 4.95 -9.62
N ASP A 51 -2.00 5.12 -8.59
CA ASP A 51 -3.24 4.36 -8.40
C ASP A 51 -3.06 2.83 -8.38
N CYS A 52 -2.07 2.35 -7.62
CA CYS A 52 -1.78 0.92 -7.50
C CYS A 52 -2.82 0.11 -6.69
N GLY A 53 -3.78 0.76 -6.03
CA GLY A 53 -4.85 0.16 -5.22
C GLY A 53 -4.42 -0.52 -3.91
N ASP A 54 -3.15 -0.87 -3.77
CA ASP A 54 -2.53 -1.41 -2.56
C ASP A 54 -1.49 -0.40 -2.04
N CYS A 55 -1.90 0.54 -1.20
CA CYS A 55 -1.17 1.79 -0.97
C CYS A 55 -0.13 1.71 0.16
N SER A 56 1.14 1.98 -0.16
CA SER A 56 2.26 1.99 0.80
C SER A 56 2.81 3.39 1.10
N LEU A 57 2.05 4.45 0.82
CA LEU A 57 2.46 5.84 1.09
C LEU A 57 2.91 6.08 2.55
N PRO A 58 2.17 5.63 3.59
CA PRO A 58 2.55 5.90 4.97
C PRO A 58 3.88 5.25 5.37
N GLU A 59 4.25 4.14 4.72
CA GLU A 59 5.45 3.36 5.02
C GLU A 59 6.73 4.02 4.51
N ILE A 60 6.63 4.73 3.38
CA ILE A 60 7.77 5.39 2.70
C ILE A 60 7.67 6.91 2.85
N ALA A 61 7.28 7.38 4.03
CA ALA A 61 7.20 8.80 4.38
C ALA A 61 6.42 9.66 3.36
N TYR A 62 5.28 9.14 2.88
CA TYR A 62 4.41 9.76 1.87
C TYR A 62 5.11 10.02 0.53
N LEU A 63 5.99 9.11 0.11
CA LEU A 63 6.56 9.03 -1.22
C LEU A 63 5.98 7.83 -1.95
N CYS A 64 5.44 8.04 -3.14
CA CYS A 64 4.83 6.96 -3.91
C CYS A 64 5.94 6.14 -4.59
N PRO A 65 6.08 4.83 -4.29
CA PRO A 65 7.13 4.01 -4.90
C PRO A 65 6.91 3.83 -6.41
N GLU A 66 5.68 3.82 -6.88
CA GLU A 66 5.34 3.62 -8.30
C GLU A 66 5.70 4.80 -9.20
N SER A 67 5.81 6.02 -8.65
CA SER A 67 6.22 7.20 -9.42
C SER A 67 7.62 7.67 -9.09
N GLN A 68 8.04 7.54 -7.83
CA GLN A 68 9.27 8.14 -7.33
C GLN A 68 10.41 7.12 -7.15
N CYS A 69 10.21 5.86 -7.51
CA CYS A 69 11.27 4.85 -7.56
C CYS A 69 11.36 4.24 -8.96
N ALA A 70 12.54 4.29 -9.58
CA ALA A 70 12.77 3.63 -10.87
C ALA A 70 12.46 2.12 -10.86
N LYS A 71 12.48 1.51 -9.68
CA LYS A 71 12.29 0.07 -9.46
C LYS A 71 10.94 -0.29 -8.85
N ASN A 72 10.08 0.69 -8.55
CA ASN A 72 8.81 0.50 -7.83
C ASN A 72 8.95 -0.28 -6.50
N GLN A 73 10.11 -0.16 -5.83
CA GLN A 73 10.45 -0.97 -4.66
C GLN A 73 9.79 -0.44 -3.38
N ARG A 74 9.13 -1.33 -2.64
CA ARG A 74 8.49 -1.04 -1.34
C ARG A 74 9.27 -1.52 -0.13
N ASN A 75 10.16 -2.49 -0.31
CA ASN A 75 10.78 -3.25 0.78
C ASN A 75 12.22 -2.83 1.05
N GLY A 76 12.40 -1.57 1.45
CA GLY A 76 13.69 -1.05 1.88
C GLY A 76 14.63 -0.60 0.76
N PRO A 77 15.77 0.01 1.15
CA PRO A 77 16.75 0.53 0.22
C PRO A 77 17.38 -0.59 -0.61
N CYS A 78 17.38 -0.42 -1.94
CA CYS A 78 17.92 -1.41 -2.88
C CYS A 78 19.46 -1.40 -2.98
N GLY A 79 20.16 -0.53 -2.25
CA GLY A 79 21.62 -0.35 -2.33
C GLY A 79 22.11 0.45 -3.54
N GLY A 80 21.28 0.67 -4.55
CA GLY A 80 21.61 1.42 -5.76
C GLY A 80 21.54 2.94 -5.62
N THR A 81 22.04 3.50 -4.52
CA THR A 81 22.11 4.96 -4.30
C THR A 81 23.55 5.42 -4.34
N LYS A 82 23.86 6.45 -5.13
CA LYS A 82 25.18 7.08 -5.18
C LYS A 82 25.04 8.60 -5.14
N ASP A 83 25.75 9.25 -4.22
CA ASP A 83 25.72 10.71 -4.04
C ASP A 83 24.28 11.29 -3.92
N GLY A 84 23.38 10.50 -3.32
CA GLY A 84 21.96 10.82 -3.14
C GLY A 84 21.03 10.53 -4.33
N LEU A 85 21.59 10.14 -5.46
CA LEU A 85 20.86 9.83 -6.69
C LEU A 85 20.63 8.32 -6.84
N CYS A 86 19.58 7.97 -7.58
CA CYS A 86 19.35 6.60 -8.03
C CYS A 86 20.42 6.17 -9.04
N GLU A 87 20.81 4.90 -9.02
CA GLU A 87 21.73 4.30 -10.01
C GLU A 87 21.16 4.29 -11.44
N VAL A 88 19.85 4.43 -11.58
CA VAL A 88 19.19 4.51 -12.90
C VAL A 88 19.38 5.93 -13.43
N ASP A 89 20.19 6.03 -14.47
CA ASP A 89 20.56 7.31 -15.07
C ASP A 89 19.33 8.11 -15.52
N GLY A 90 19.35 9.42 -15.26
CA GLY A 90 18.25 10.33 -15.57
C GLY A 90 17.00 10.24 -14.70
N PHE A 91 16.94 9.35 -13.68
CA PHE A 91 15.77 9.26 -12.80
C PHE A 91 15.76 10.29 -11.66
N GLY A 92 16.95 10.67 -11.16
CA GLY A 92 17.12 11.70 -10.13
C GLY A 92 17.25 11.13 -8.71
N ASP A 93 16.67 11.84 -7.75
CA ASP A 93 16.86 11.57 -6.31
C ASP A 93 16.33 10.21 -5.87
N CYS A 94 17.09 9.52 -5.02
CA CYS A 94 16.65 8.25 -4.47
C CYS A 94 15.50 8.44 -3.45
N ILE A 95 14.36 7.78 -3.70
CA ILE A 95 13.20 7.75 -2.79
C ILE A 95 13.57 7.36 -1.35
N TRP A 96 14.46 6.39 -1.17
CA TRP A 96 14.81 5.86 0.15
C TRP A 96 15.65 6.84 0.96
N LEU A 97 16.55 7.58 0.29
CA LEU A 97 17.29 8.64 0.95
C LEU A 97 16.34 9.78 1.35
N ARG A 98 15.45 10.19 0.44
CA ARG A 98 14.44 11.22 0.73
C ARG A 98 13.50 10.81 1.89
N ALA A 99 13.08 9.55 1.93
CA ALA A 99 12.28 9.01 3.04
C ALA A 99 13.06 9.06 4.36
N TYR A 100 14.34 8.63 4.33
CA TYR A 100 15.22 8.67 5.49
C TYR A 100 15.42 10.10 6.00
N GLU A 101 15.69 11.07 5.13
CA GLU A 101 15.87 12.47 5.50
C GLU A 101 14.61 13.08 6.13
N ARG A 102 13.43 12.80 5.55
CA ARG A 102 12.13 13.21 6.12
C ARG A 102 11.92 12.66 7.52
N LEU A 103 12.21 11.37 7.73
CA LEU A 103 12.00 10.72 9.03
C LEU A 103 13.08 11.08 10.06
N LYS A 104 14.32 11.30 9.62
CA LYS A 104 15.43 11.74 10.46
C LYS A 104 15.15 13.12 11.08
N HIS A 105 14.53 14.03 10.32
CA HIS A 105 14.08 15.32 10.85
C HIS A 105 13.16 15.15 12.07
N ASP A 106 12.33 14.11 12.08
CA ASP A 106 11.39 13.81 13.15
C ASP A 106 11.91 12.75 14.15
N ALA A 107 13.21 12.40 14.09
CA ALA A 107 13.86 11.34 14.89
C ALA A 107 13.16 9.96 14.80
N LYS A 108 12.64 9.65 13.61
CA LYS A 108 11.84 8.45 13.30
C LYS A 108 12.47 7.57 12.22
N GLU A 109 13.74 7.75 11.90
CA GLU A 109 14.43 7.03 10.82
C GLU A 109 14.38 5.51 10.98
N LEU A 110 14.34 5.02 12.22
CA LEU A 110 14.21 3.59 12.52
C LEU A 110 12.82 3.03 12.18
N GLU A 111 11.79 3.86 11.96
CA GLU A 111 10.47 3.39 11.49
C GLU A 111 10.56 2.78 10.09
N LEU A 112 11.47 3.29 9.25
CA LEU A 112 11.70 2.80 7.90
C LEU A 112 12.24 1.36 7.86
N LEU A 113 12.85 0.90 8.95
CA LEU A 113 13.40 -0.45 9.09
C LEU A 113 12.48 -1.40 9.88
N ARG A 114 11.44 -0.87 10.52
CA ARG A 114 10.57 -1.63 11.43
C ARG A 114 9.37 -2.28 10.74
N HIS A 115 9.15 -2.03 9.46
CA HIS A 115 8.03 -2.60 8.73
C HIS A 115 8.36 -4.01 8.21
N VAL A 116 7.36 -4.89 8.20
CA VAL A 116 7.46 -6.19 7.55
C VAL A 116 7.52 -5.98 6.04
N PRO A 117 8.34 -6.73 5.29
CA PRO A 117 8.31 -6.67 3.83
C PRO A 117 6.89 -6.96 3.29
N VAL A 118 6.39 -6.04 2.47
CA VAL A 118 5.07 -6.09 1.86
C VAL A 118 5.21 -6.57 0.42
N LEU A 119 4.41 -7.57 0.04
CA LEU A 119 4.21 -7.93 -1.36
C LEU A 119 3.02 -7.17 -1.89
N GLN A 120 3.24 -6.38 -2.94
CA GLN A 120 2.17 -5.66 -3.59
C GLN A 120 1.21 -6.60 -4.29
N ASP A 121 -0.09 -6.46 -3.99
CA ASP A 121 -1.14 -7.15 -4.72
C ASP A 121 -1.40 -6.45 -6.08
N GLN A 122 -0.96 -7.09 -7.16
CA GLN A 122 -1.12 -6.55 -8.52
C GLN A 122 -2.58 -6.61 -9.00
N ALA A 123 -3.43 -7.47 -8.42
CA ALA A 123 -4.84 -7.57 -8.79
C ALA A 123 -5.65 -6.34 -8.37
N LEU A 124 -5.13 -5.54 -7.43
CA LEU A 124 -5.78 -4.31 -6.96
C LEU A 124 -5.43 -3.08 -7.80
N ARG A 125 -4.58 -3.19 -8.83
CA ARG A 125 -4.20 -2.02 -9.65
C ARG A 125 -5.43 -1.33 -10.26
N GLY A 126 -5.45 0.00 -10.19
CA GLY A 126 -6.55 0.79 -10.71
C GLY A 126 -7.83 0.73 -9.88
N THR A 127 -7.78 0.28 -8.62
CA THR A 127 -8.91 0.31 -7.66
C THR A 127 -8.64 1.28 -6.51
N SER A 128 -9.66 1.59 -5.69
CA SER A 128 -9.53 2.53 -4.58
C SER A 128 -8.71 1.91 -3.44
N SER A 129 -7.59 2.54 -3.07
CA SER A 129 -6.82 2.05 -1.93
C SER A 129 -7.47 2.37 -0.58
N TRP A 130 -8.36 3.36 -0.50
CA TRP A 130 -9.20 3.55 0.70
C TRP A 130 -10.23 2.42 0.86
N ALA A 131 -10.93 2.07 -0.23
CA ALA A 131 -11.90 0.98 -0.21
C ALA A 131 -11.22 -0.36 0.11
N ASN A 132 -10.07 -0.63 -0.51
CA ASN A 132 -9.31 -1.87 -0.28
C ASN A 132 -8.83 -2.00 1.16
N ASN A 133 -8.34 -0.92 1.78
CA ASN A 133 -7.97 -0.92 3.19
C ASN A 133 -9.19 -1.24 4.07
N TRP A 134 -10.29 -0.49 3.92
CA TRP A 134 -11.47 -0.69 4.77
C TRP A 134 -12.13 -2.07 4.58
N LEU A 135 -12.06 -2.64 3.38
CA LEU A 135 -12.57 -3.98 3.06
C LEU A 135 -11.60 -5.11 3.45
N GLY A 136 -10.39 -4.80 3.92
CA GLY A 136 -9.41 -5.82 4.33
C GLY A 136 -8.72 -6.51 3.15
N ARG A 137 -8.64 -5.87 2.00
CA ARG A 137 -8.07 -6.43 0.76
C ARG A 137 -6.59 -6.14 0.59
N ASP A 138 -6.13 -4.99 1.08
CA ASP A 138 -4.75 -4.52 0.96
C ASP A 138 -3.80 -5.17 1.98
N HIS A 139 -2.50 -4.91 1.86
CA HIS A 139 -1.50 -5.42 2.80
C HIS A 139 -1.61 -4.78 4.19
N ALA A 140 -2.02 -3.51 4.27
CA ALA A 140 -2.10 -2.78 5.53
C ALA A 140 -3.17 -3.35 6.46
N ALA A 141 -4.25 -3.90 5.90
CA ALA A 141 -5.31 -4.52 6.68
C ALA A 141 -5.07 -6.02 7.00
N LYS A 142 -4.16 -6.70 6.29
CA LYS A 142 -3.84 -8.12 6.52
C LYS A 142 -2.71 -8.28 7.53
N THR A 143 -2.92 -9.08 8.57
CA THR A 143 -1.82 -9.49 9.46
C THR A 143 -0.99 -10.60 8.81
N VAL A 144 0.31 -10.72 9.14
CA VAL A 144 1.20 -11.81 8.67
C VAL A 144 0.55 -13.19 8.89
N ASP A 145 -0.08 -13.40 10.03
CA ASP A 145 -0.79 -14.65 10.35
C ASP A 145 -1.97 -14.91 9.41
N GLN A 146 -2.68 -13.87 8.99
CA GLN A 146 -3.81 -13.97 8.06
C GLN A 146 -3.33 -14.30 6.64
N ILE A 147 -2.19 -13.73 6.22
CA ILE A 147 -1.55 -14.04 4.93
C ILE A 147 -1.14 -15.51 4.91
N CYS A 148 -0.37 -15.96 5.92
CA CYS A 148 0.11 -17.34 6.02
C CYS A 148 -1.06 -18.34 5.98
N THR A 149 -2.12 -18.07 6.76
CA THR A 149 -3.31 -18.93 6.80
C THR A 149 -4.05 -18.96 5.47
N SER A 150 -4.17 -17.82 4.78
CA SER A 150 -4.86 -17.74 3.49
C SER A 150 -4.13 -18.49 2.38
N GLU A 151 -2.79 -18.41 2.36
CA GLU A 151 -1.97 -19.07 1.36
C GLU A 151 -1.90 -20.60 1.59
N VAL A 152 -1.83 -21.05 2.85
CA VAL A 152 -1.98 -22.48 3.18
C VAL A 152 -3.35 -23.00 2.72
N LYS A 153 -4.42 -22.23 2.92
CA LYS A 153 -5.77 -22.62 2.54
C LYS A 153 -5.96 -22.71 1.03
N LYS A 154 -5.38 -21.78 0.26
CA LYS A 154 -5.35 -21.83 -1.21
C LYS A 154 -4.58 -23.04 -1.72
N ARG A 155 -3.37 -23.26 -1.20
CA ARG A 155 -2.51 -24.37 -1.62
C ARG A 155 -3.19 -25.73 -1.36
N ASN A 156 -3.84 -25.88 -0.21
CA ASN A 156 -4.62 -27.09 0.09
C ASN A 156 -5.84 -27.25 -0.82
N ALA A 157 -6.46 -26.16 -1.29
CA ALA A 157 -7.59 -26.21 -2.22
C ALA A 157 -7.12 -26.61 -3.63
N GLU A 158 -6.01 -26.04 -4.11
CA GLU A 158 -5.39 -26.39 -5.40
C GLU A 158 -4.86 -27.83 -5.40
N GLU A 159 -4.25 -28.29 -4.31
CA GLU A 159 -3.82 -29.69 -4.15
C GLU A 159 -5.00 -30.67 -4.16
N HIS A 160 -6.14 -30.28 -3.58
CA HIS A 160 -7.35 -31.08 -3.58
C HIS A 160 -8.00 -31.13 -4.99
N GLU A 161 -8.01 -30.02 -5.74
CA GLU A 161 -8.45 -30.01 -7.14
C GLU A 161 -7.53 -30.83 -8.06
N LEU A 162 -6.22 -30.81 -7.85
CA LEU A 162 -5.26 -31.64 -8.60
C LEU A 162 -5.39 -33.14 -8.34
N GLN A 163 -5.89 -33.54 -7.16
CA GLN A 163 -6.15 -34.95 -6.81
C GLN A 163 -7.48 -35.45 -7.37
N LEU A 164 -8.35 -34.55 -7.85
CA LEU A 164 -9.66 -34.84 -8.41
C LEU A 164 -9.68 -34.82 -9.95
N THR A 165 -8.61 -34.37 -10.61
CA THR A 165 -8.43 -34.50 -12.06
C THR A 165 -7.83 -35.87 -12.42
N PRO A 166 -8.48 -36.68 -13.28
CA PRO A 166 -8.05 -38.04 -13.62
C PRO A 166 -6.77 -38.11 -14.47
#